data_AF-A0A952HW98-F1
#
_entry.id   AF-A0A952HW98-F1
#
_cell.length_a   1.000
_cell.length_b   1.000
_cell.length_c   1.000
_cell.angle_alpha   90.00
_cell.angle_beta   90.00
_cell.angle_gamma   90.00
#
_symmetry.space_group_name_H-M   'P 1'
#
loop_
_entity.id
_entity.type
_entity.pdbx_description
1 polymer ?
#
loop_
_entity_poly.entity_id
_entity_poly.type
_entity_poly.pdbx_seq_one_letter_code
_entity_poly.pdbx_strand_id
1 'polypeptide(L)'
;MLSKVLIISVSLLFSSVLLAGEADVVDVKITSMGDGKFRIDATLKHADTGWDHYANRWDVVAPDGTVLGSRVLAHPHVEEQPFTRSLTLEIPESINTITIAANDSIHELGGKTMEVSVPH
;
A
#
# COMPACT_ATOMS: atom_id res chain seq x y z
N MET A 1 -37.56 -4.43 -45.19
CA MET A 1 -36.23 -4.92 -44.74
C MET A 1 -36.01 -4.43 -43.31
N LEU A 2 -36.29 -5.25 -42.29
CA LEU A 2 -36.03 -4.89 -40.90
C LEU A 2 -34.57 -5.21 -40.56
N SER A 3 -33.78 -4.17 -40.25
CA SER A 3 -32.40 -4.31 -39.80
C SER A 3 -32.39 -4.81 -38.35
N LYS A 4 -31.75 -5.96 -38.12
CA LYS A 4 -31.52 -6.52 -36.78
C LYS A 4 -30.39 -5.73 -36.13
N VAL A 5 -30.70 -4.95 -35.10
CA VAL A 5 -29.70 -4.33 -34.24
C VAL A 5 -29.11 -5.41 -33.33
N LEU A 6 -27.84 -5.75 -33.54
CA LEU A 6 -27.08 -6.63 -32.67
C LEU A 6 -26.61 -5.81 -31.47
N ILE A 7 -27.23 -6.02 -30.31
CA ILE A 7 -26.75 -5.45 -29.04
C ILE A 7 -25.62 -6.34 -28.54
N ILE A 8 -24.37 -5.89 -28.72
CA ILE A 8 -23.20 -6.50 -28.08
C ILE A 8 -23.21 -6.04 -26.62
N SER A 9 -23.65 -6.93 -25.72
CA SER A 9 -23.53 -6.70 -24.28
C SER A 9 -22.06 -6.88 -23.87
N VAL A 10 -21.36 -5.76 -23.65
CA VAL A 10 -20.02 -5.78 -23.05
C VAL A 10 -20.22 -5.97 -21.55
N SER A 11 -20.13 -7.21 -21.08
CA SER A 11 -20.05 -7.51 -19.66
C SER A 11 -18.70 -7.05 -19.13
N LEU A 12 -18.64 -5.84 -18.55
CA LEU A 12 -17.52 -5.44 -17.70
C LEU A 12 -17.51 -6.36 -16.47
N LEU A 13 -16.58 -7.30 -16.44
CA LEU A 13 -16.20 -7.99 -15.21
C LEU A 13 -15.54 -6.94 -14.30
N PHE A 14 -16.32 -6.31 -13.44
CA PHE A 14 -15.76 -5.63 -12.29
C PHE A 14 -15.26 -6.72 -11.35
N SER A 15 -13.95 -6.94 -11.33
CA SER A 15 -13.31 -7.68 -10.25
C SER A 15 -13.63 -6.95 -8.96
N SER A 16 -14.60 -7.46 -8.20
CA SER A 16 -14.81 -7.03 -6.83
C SER A 16 -13.53 -7.37 -6.07
N VAL A 17 -12.73 -6.35 -5.75
CA VAL A 17 -11.65 -6.46 -4.77
C VAL A 17 -12.31 -6.99 -3.50
N LEU A 18 -12.03 -8.25 -3.16
CA LEU A 18 -12.56 -8.86 -1.96
C LEU A 18 -11.88 -8.18 -0.77
N LEU A 19 -12.60 -7.27 -0.11
CA LEU A 19 -12.19 -6.49 1.07
C LEU A 19 -11.85 -7.34 2.34
N ALA A 20 -11.59 -8.64 2.19
CA ALA A 20 -11.45 -9.56 3.31
C ALA A 20 -10.00 -10.02 3.46
N GLY A 21 -9.24 -9.34 4.32
CA GLY A 21 -7.91 -9.79 4.75
C GLY A 21 -6.75 -9.20 3.95
N GLU A 22 -6.87 -7.98 3.46
CA GLU A 22 -5.74 -7.25 2.86
C GLU A 22 -5.06 -6.37 3.93
N ALA A 23 -3.78 -6.02 3.74
CA ALA A 23 -3.02 -5.26 4.73
C ALA A 23 -3.36 -3.77 4.67
N ASP A 24 -3.87 -3.22 5.78
CA ASP A 24 -4.20 -1.80 5.91
C ASP A 24 -3.00 -1.00 6.44
N VAL A 25 -2.77 0.18 5.87
CA VAL A 25 -1.99 1.24 6.52
C VAL A 25 -2.94 2.08 7.35
N VAL A 26 -2.70 2.15 8.66
CA VAL A 26 -3.61 2.81 9.62
C VAL A 26 -3.02 4.07 10.26
N ASP A 27 -1.71 4.25 10.19
CA ASP A 27 -1.03 5.50 10.57
C ASP A 27 0.32 5.64 9.85
N VAL A 28 0.74 6.88 9.59
CA VAL A 28 2.03 7.19 8.96
C VAL A 28 2.62 8.43 9.62
N LYS A 29 3.88 8.31 10.05
CA LYS A 29 4.69 9.44 10.52
C LYS A 29 5.91 9.62 9.64
N ILE A 30 6.17 10.86 9.22
CA ILE A 30 7.38 11.22 8.48
C ILE A 30 8.24 12.15 9.34
N THR A 31 9.54 11.85 9.41
CA THR A 31 10.53 12.67 10.10
C THR A 31 11.66 13.02 9.12
N SER A 32 11.89 14.31 8.87
CA SER A 32 13.07 14.75 8.12
C SER A 32 14.35 14.43 8.89
N MET A 33 15.33 13.89 8.19
CA MET A 33 16.67 13.58 8.71
C MET A 33 17.73 14.55 8.19
N GLY A 34 17.34 15.56 7.40
CA GLY A 34 18.24 16.45 6.66
C GLY A 34 18.65 15.89 5.30
N ASP A 35 19.17 16.76 4.43
CA ASP A 35 19.71 16.42 3.10
C ASP A 35 18.75 15.58 2.22
N GLY A 36 17.45 15.89 2.24
CA GLY A 36 16.43 15.16 1.46
C GLY A 36 16.15 13.73 1.94
N LYS A 37 16.71 13.31 3.08
CA LYS A 37 16.45 12.00 3.70
C LYS A 37 15.30 12.08 4.69
N PHE A 38 14.44 11.08 4.64
CA PHE A 38 13.29 10.96 5.51
C PHE A 38 13.25 9.58 6.16
N ARG A 39 12.87 9.55 7.43
CA ARG A 39 12.40 8.35 8.10
C ARG A 39 10.89 8.32 8.02
N ILE A 40 10.35 7.25 7.48
CA ILE A 40 8.92 6.96 7.44
C ILE A 40 8.67 5.82 8.41
N ASP A 41 7.79 6.04 9.39
CA ASP A 41 7.25 5.03 10.28
C ASP A 41 5.81 4.74 9.83
N ALA A 42 5.56 3.53 9.32
CA ALA A 42 4.23 3.10 8.87
C ALA A 42 3.66 2.08 9.86
N THR A 43 2.43 2.33 10.31
CA THR A 43 1.67 1.45 11.18
C THR A 43 0.68 0.67 10.34
N LEU A 44 0.80 -0.66 10.37
CA LEU A 44 0.00 -1.58 9.59
C LEU A 44 -0.98 -2.34 10.49
N LYS A 45 -2.09 -2.75 9.91
CA LYS A 45 -3.04 -3.70 10.50
C LYS A 45 -3.40 -4.76 9.48
N HIS A 46 -3.23 -6.03 9.85
CA HIS A 46 -3.60 -7.16 9.01
C HIS A 46 -4.06 -8.33 9.89
N ALA A 47 -4.91 -9.20 9.35
CA ALA A 47 -5.38 -10.40 10.04
C ALA A 47 -4.41 -11.56 9.82
N ASP A 48 -3.16 -11.40 10.28
CA ASP A 48 -2.13 -12.43 10.14
C ASP A 48 -2.60 -13.77 10.74
N THR A 49 -2.48 -14.87 9.98
CA THR A 49 -2.80 -16.24 10.44
C THR A 49 -1.54 -17.09 10.63
N GLY A 50 -0.37 -16.45 10.60
CA GLY A 50 0.94 -17.11 10.63
C GLY A 50 1.61 -17.01 9.26
N TRP A 51 2.50 -17.97 8.96
CA TRP A 51 3.28 -17.97 7.72
C TRP A 51 2.43 -18.16 6.46
N ASP A 52 1.21 -18.67 6.61
CA ASP A 52 0.28 -18.90 5.50
C ASP A 52 -0.29 -17.58 4.94
N HIS A 53 -0.55 -16.59 5.81
CA HIS A 53 -1.09 -15.29 5.40
C HIS A 53 -0.67 -14.20 6.39
N TYR A 54 0.17 -13.27 5.93
CA TYR A 54 0.64 -12.16 6.75
C TYR A 54 1.01 -10.93 5.91
N ALA A 55 1.00 -9.75 6.54
CA ALA A 55 1.54 -8.55 5.92
C ALA A 55 3.06 -8.70 5.67
N ASN A 56 3.49 -8.69 4.41
CA ASN A 56 4.86 -9.05 4.03
C ASN A 56 5.71 -7.85 3.56
N ARG A 57 5.08 -6.71 3.23
CA ARG A 57 5.76 -5.52 2.73
C ARG A 57 4.87 -4.29 2.83
N TRP A 58 5.49 -3.11 2.89
CA TRP A 58 4.84 -1.87 2.49
C TRP A 58 5.77 -1.02 1.62
N ASP A 59 5.16 -0.20 0.78
CA ASP A 59 5.81 0.56 -0.28
C ASP A 59 5.56 2.06 -0.09
N VAL A 60 6.57 2.86 -0.42
CA VAL A 60 6.49 4.32 -0.54
C VAL A 60 6.33 4.66 -2.01
N VAL A 61 5.19 5.23 -2.38
CA VAL A 61 4.79 5.45 -3.76
C VAL A 61 4.69 6.94 -4.07
N ALA A 62 5.31 7.36 -5.16
CA ALA A 62 5.21 8.72 -5.69
C ALA A 62 3.85 8.95 -6.40
N PRO A 63 3.45 10.21 -6.64
CA PRO A 63 2.16 10.52 -7.26
C PRO A 63 1.97 9.95 -8.67
N ASP A 64 3.07 9.66 -9.38
CA ASP A 64 3.06 9.04 -10.71
C ASP A 64 2.97 7.50 -10.67
N GLY A 65 2.88 6.91 -9.47
CA GLY A 65 2.86 5.47 -9.25
C GLY A 65 4.24 4.83 -9.10
N THR A 66 5.33 5.59 -9.19
CA THR A 66 6.69 5.07 -9.00
C THR A 66 6.91 4.65 -7.55
N VAL A 67 7.39 3.42 -7.32
CA VAL A 67 7.83 2.98 -5.98
C VAL A 67 9.20 3.59 -5.69
N LEU A 68 9.26 4.49 -4.71
CA LEU A 68 10.50 5.13 -4.24
C LEU A 68 11.30 4.21 -3.32
N GLY A 69 10.63 3.32 -2.61
CA GLY A 69 11.26 2.34 -1.73
C GLY A 69 10.26 1.40 -1.09
N SER A 70 10.76 0.27 -0.59
CA SER A 70 9.96 -0.79 0.01
C SER A 70 10.55 -1.27 1.33
N ARG A 71 9.69 -1.59 2.29
CA ARG A 71 10.06 -2.24 3.54
C ARG A 71 9.49 -3.65 3.59
N VAL A 72 10.37 -4.65 3.43
CA VAL A 72 10.02 -6.07 3.61
C VAL A 72 9.85 -6.40 5.10
N LEU A 73 8.82 -7.18 5.40
CA LEU A 73 8.45 -7.71 6.72
C LEU A 73 8.69 -9.22 6.72
N ALA A 74 9.67 -9.67 7.50
CA ALA A 74 10.23 -11.02 7.37
C ALA A 74 9.54 -12.07 8.25
N HIS A 75 8.48 -11.72 8.98
CA HIS A 75 7.75 -12.64 9.84
C HIS A 75 6.31 -12.18 10.07
N PRO A 76 5.39 -13.10 10.43
CA PRO A 76 4.05 -12.75 10.88
C PRO A 76 4.06 -11.98 12.21
N HIS A 77 3.02 -11.19 12.42
CA HIS A 77 2.72 -10.33 13.57
C HIS A 77 1.35 -10.68 14.17
N VAL A 78 1.02 -11.97 14.31
CA VAL A 78 -0.30 -12.43 14.80
C VAL A 78 -0.68 -11.80 16.15
N GLU A 79 0.29 -11.70 17.07
CA GLU A 79 0.09 -11.18 18.43
C GLU A 79 0.49 -9.69 18.59
N GLU A 80 0.89 -9.03 17.51
CA GLU A 80 1.35 -7.63 17.49
C GLU A 80 0.52 -6.86 16.46
N GLN A 81 -0.71 -6.46 16.82
CA GLN A 81 -1.59 -5.69 15.94
C GLN A 81 -2.22 -4.48 16.66
N PRO A 82 -2.15 -3.27 16.07
CA PRO A 82 -1.35 -2.92 14.90
C PRO A 82 0.16 -2.92 15.23
N PHE A 83 1.01 -2.98 14.22
CA PHE A 83 2.47 -2.89 14.38
C PHE A 83 3.07 -1.81 13.48
N THR A 84 4.16 -1.19 13.95
CA THR A 84 4.85 -0.13 13.22
C THR A 84 6.23 -0.59 12.77
N ARG A 85 6.57 -0.36 11.51
CA ARG A 85 7.93 -0.57 10.98
C ARG A 85 8.34 0.62 10.14
N SER A 86 9.64 0.76 9.95
CA SER A 86 10.21 2.00 9.41
C SER A 86 11.10 1.77 8.21
N LEU A 87 11.16 2.77 7.33
CA LEU A 87 12.06 2.85 6.19
C LEU A 87 12.72 4.23 6.19
N THR A 88 14.02 4.26 5.90
CA THR A 88 14.73 5.51 5.60
C THR A 88 15.09 5.52 4.13
N LEU A 89 14.78 6.61 3.45
CA LEU A 89 15.03 6.81 2.04
C LEU A 89 15.18 8.30 1.71
N GLU A 90 15.73 8.59 0.54
CA GLU A 90 15.75 9.94 -0.02
C GLU A 90 14.46 10.18 -0.82
N ILE A 91 13.89 11.38 -0.68
CA ILE A 91 12.72 11.81 -1.45
C ILE A 91 13.10 13.13 -2.14
N PRO A 92 13.06 13.19 -3.49
CA PRO A 92 13.34 14.43 -4.22
C PRO A 92 12.42 15.59 -3.81
N GLU A 93 12.95 16.82 -3.77
CA GLU A 93 12.17 18.04 -3.46
C GLU A 93 10.97 18.25 -4.40
N SER A 94 11.00 17.68 -5.61
CA SER A 94 9.88 17.73 -6.55
C SER A 94 8.67 16.87 -6.12
N ILE A 95 8.82 15.99 -5.13
CA ILE A 95 7.77 15.09 -4.64
C ILE A 95 7.25 15.62 -3.30
N ASN A 96 6.11 16.28 -3.32
CA ASN A 96 5.49 16.91 -2.13
C ASN A 96 4.51 16.00 -1.38
N THR A 97 4.07 14.91 -2.02
CA THR A 97 3.17 13.92 -1.43
C THR A 97 3.65 12.52 -1.78
N ILE A 98 3.42 11.59 -0.88
CA ILE A 98 3.66 10.16 -1.09
C ILE A 98 2.45 9.37 -0.59
N THR A 99 2.25 8.19 -1.16
CA THR A 99 1.28 7.21 -0.69
C THR A 99 2.02 6.04 -0.05
N ILE A 100 1.59 5.63 1.14
CA ILE A 100 2.03 4.39 1.77
C ILE A 100 0.98 3.32 1.50
N ALA A 101 1.43 2.20 0.95
CA ALA A 101 0.59 1.05 0.61
C ALA A 101 1.18 -0.24 1.19
N ALA A 102 0.37 -1.02 1.90
CA ALA A 102 0.78 -2.29 2.46
C ALA A 102 0.35 -3.45 1.57
N ASN A 103 1.10 -4.55 1.66
CA ASN A 103 0.87 -5.79 0.93
C ASN A 103 0.81 -6.97 1.89
N ASP A 104 0.08 -8.01 1.50
CA ASP A 104 0.12 -9.31 2.17
C ASP A 104 0.63 -10.43 1.25
N SER A 105 0.93 -11.59 1.85
CA SER A 105 1.53 -12.74 1.16
C SER A 105 0.62 -13.48 0.18
N ILE A 106 -0.69 -13.16 0.13
CA ILE A 106 -1.66 -13.83 -0.73
C ILE A 106 -2.25 -12.86 -1.78
N HIS A 107 -2.66 -11.66 -1.37
CA HIS A 107 -3.45 -10.75 -2.19
C HIS A 107 -2.65 -9.57 -2.77
N GLU A 108 -1.35 -9.45 -2.42
CA GLU A 108 -0.52 -8.31 -2.81
C GLU A 108 -1.14 -6.97 -2.36
N LEU A 109 -1.39 -6.03 -3.28
CA LEU A 109 -2.00 -4.73 -3.00
C LEU A 109 -3.53 -4.82 -2.96
N GLY A 110 -4.15 -4.22 -1.94
CA GLY A 110 -5.61 -4.04 -1.93
C GLY A 110 -6.17 -3.36 -0.68
N GLY A 111 -5.45 -3.39 0.43
CA GLY A 111 -5.85 -2.73 1.67
C GLY A 111 -5.80 -1.20 1.60
N LYS A 112 -6.21 -0.55 2.69
CA LYS A 112 -6.20 0.91 2.81
C LYS A 112 -4.80 1.47 2.68
N THR A 113 -4.67 2.49 1.84
CA THR A 113 -3.46 3.29 1.69
C THR A 113 -3.59 4.63 2.41
N MET A 114 -2.47 5.26 2.74
CA MET A 114 -2.46 6.62 3.29
C MET A 114 -1.59 7.54 2.45
N GLU A 115 -2.18 8.62 1.92
CA GLU A 115 -1.45 9.72 1.31
C GLU A 115 -1.06 10.75 2.38
N VAL A 116 0.19 11.20 2.34
CA VAL A 116 0.74 12.15 3.30
C VAL A 116 1.67 13.14 2.60
N SER A 117 1.71 14.37 3.10
CA SER A 117 2.66 15.40 2.63
C SER A 117 4.07 15.12 3.14
N VAL A 118 5.07 15.35 2.29
CA VAL A 118 6.49 15.24 2.63
C VAL A 118 6.95 16.58 3.25
N PRO A 119 7.51 16.57 4.47
CA PRO A 119 7.91 17.79 5.17
C PRO A 119 9.34 18.22 4.77
N HIS A 120 9.50 18.71 3.54
CA HIS A 120 10.74 19.31 3.06
C HIS A 120 11.18 20.52 3.89
#